data_AF-A0A1Y6CSM4-F1
#
_entry.id   AF-A0A1Y6CSM4-F1
#
_cell.length_a   1.000
_cell.length_b   1.000
_cell.length_c   1.000
_cell.angle_alpha   90.00
_cell.angle_beta   90.00
_cell.angle_gamma   90.00
#
_symmetry.space_group_name_H-M   'P 1'
#
loop_
_entity.id
_entity.type
_entity.pdbx_description
1 polymer ?
#
loop_
_entity_poly.entity_id
_entity_poly.type
_entity_poly.pdbx_seq_one_letter_code
_entity_poly.pdbx_strand_id
1 'polypeptide(L)'
;MNGDDQTGGMTAAAARRLEFAIIGLGVLALVMIFQPFSITLFAVGSVLVIVAGLVNNLLPLARPGVRVRSVVKTAMIIALIFCIVLLVAIYAAHLYGVFFLKPPDPDTLMGRVQLRATPWYLHGFTWTVAAVAAVLAGLLTLQSRRAPEEGNGE
;
A
#
# COMPACT_ATOMS: atom_id res chain seq x y z
N MET A 1 -25.73 -9.30 -36.63
CA MET A 1 -25.43 -9.41 -35.19
C MET A 1 -24.62 -10.69 -34.99
N ASN A 2 -23.30 -10.53 -34.89
CA ASN A 2 -22.27 -11.47 -34.43
C ASN A 2 -21.14 -10.52 -33.99
N GLY A 3 -20.64 -10.53 -32.76
CA GLY A 3 -20.12 -11.69 -32.03
C GLY A 3 -18.62 -11.52 -31.73
N ASP A 4 -17.99 -10.42 -32.15
CA ASP A 4 -16.56 -10.17 -31.96
C ASP A 4 -16.24 -9.71 -30.52
N ASP A 5 -15.90 -10.69 -29.69
CA ASP A 5 -14.88 -10.66 -28.62
C ASP A 5 -14.52 -9.30 -28.00
N GLN A 6 -15.45 -8.74 -27.21
CA GLN A 6 -15.19 -7.63 -26.27
C GLN A 6 -14.41 -8.07 -25.01
N THR A 7 -13.55 -9.07 -25.12
CA THR A 7 -12.98 -9.76 -23.96
C THR A 7 -11.60 -9.20 -23.60
N GLY A 8 -11.59 -8.13 -22.80
CA GLY A 8 -10.56 -7.99 -21.76
C GLY A 8 -9.73 -6.71 -21.68
N GLY A 9 -10.10 -5.62 -22.36
CA GLY A 9 -9.45 -4.30 -22.21
C GLY A 9 -10.27 -3.33 -21.37
N MET A 10 -9.63 -2.47 -20.56
CA MET A 10 -10.34 -1.39 -19.85
C MET A 10 -11.01 -0.45 -20.87
N THR A 11 -12.28 -0.10 -20.69
CA THR A 11 -12.99 0.83 -21.60
C THR A 11 -12.53 2.27 -21.35
N ALA A 12 -12.60 3.13 -22.38
CA ALA A 12 -12.23 4.55 -22.24
C ALA A 12 -13.05 5.28 -21.15
N ALA A 13 -14.30 4.88 -20.95
CA ALA A 13 -15.14 5.38 -19.87
C ALA A 13 -14.65 4.93 -18.48
N ALA A 14 -14.16 3.70 -18.34
CA ALA A 14 -13.62 3.18 -17.09
C ALA A 14 -12.30 3.87 -16.69
N ALA A 15 -11.42 4.12 -17.66
CA ALA A 15 -10.19 4.88 -17.46
C ALA A 15 -10.46 6.29 -16.91
N ARG A 16 -11.37 7.04 -17.55
CA ARG A 16 -11.73 8.40 -17.13
C ARG A 16 -12.41 8.44 -15.75
N ARG A 17 -13.24 7.43 -15.43
CA ARG A 17 -13.85 7.32 -14.08
C ARG A 17 -12.81 7.05 -13.01
N LEU A 18 -11.81 6.20 -13.30
CA LEU A 18 -10.72 5.92 -12.38
C LEU A 18 -9.87 7.16 -12.11
N GLU A 19 -9.59 7.96 -13.14
CA GLU A 19 -8.89 9.23 -13.02
C GLU A 19 -9.62 10.22 -12.09
N PHE A 20 -10.90 10.47 -12.36
CA PHE A 20 -11.71 11.33 -11.50
C PHE A 20 -11.83 10.80 -10.06
N ALA A 21 -11.93 9.48 -9.89
CA ALA A 21 -12.01 8.86 -8.57
C ALA A 21 -10.71 9.08 -7.78
N ILE A 22 -9.54 8.96 -8.40
CA ILE A 22 -8.24 9.14 -7.73
C ILE A 22 -8.03 10.60 -7.34
N ILE A 23 -8.32 11.54 -8.25
CA ILE A 23 -8.25 12.97 -7.96
C ILE A 23 -9.22 13.33 -6.83
N GLY A 24 -10.47 12.86 -6.93
CA GLY A 24 -11.49 13.09 -5.90
C GLY A 24 -11.10 12.51 -4.54
N LEU A 25 -10.55 11.30 -4.52
CA LEU A 25 -10.08 10.64 -3.29
C LEU A 25 -8.94 11.44 -2.64
N GLY A 26 -7.99 11.95 -3.44
CA GLY A 26 -6.89 12.78 -2.94
C GLY A 26 -7.38 14.11 -2.35
N VAL A 27 -8.26 14.82 -3.07
CA VAL A 27 -8.85 16.07 -2.57
C VAL A 27 -9.66 15.85 -1.30
N LEU A 28 -10.49 14.80 -1.26
CA LEU A 28 -11.26 14.44 -0.07
C LEU A 28 -10.35 14.13 1.13
N ALA A 29 -9.26 13.38 0.91
CA ALA A 29 -8.30 13.08 1.96
C ALA A 29 -7.64 14.35 2.50
N LEU A 30 -7.22 15.27 1.63
CA LEU A 30 -6.66 16.56 2.03
C LEU A 30 -7.65 17.37 2.87
N VAL A 31 -8.92 17.45 2.44
CA VAL A 31 -9.97 18.14 3.21
C VAL A 31 -10.13 17.53 4.61
N MET A 32 -10.10 16.19 4.72
CA MET A 32 -10.21 15.48 6.00
C MET A 32 -8.99 15.69 6.90
N ILE A 33 -7.78 15.74 6.35
CA ILE A 33 -6.54 15.97 7.10
C ILE A 33 -6.51 17.38 7.69
N PHE A 34 -6.95 18.39 6.94
CA PHE A 34 -6.93 19.78 7.38
C PHE A 34 -8.12 20.17 8.27
N GLN A 35 -8.91 19.22 8.78
CA GLN A 35 -9.95 19.52 9.76
C GLN A 35 -9.35 19.74 11.16
N PRO A 36 -9.51 20.92 11.79
CA PRO A 36 -9.00 21.17 13.13
C PRO A 36 -9.88 20.57 14.24
N PHE A 37 -11.06 20.04 13.90
CA PHE A 37 -12.10 19.70 14.87
C PHE A 37 -12.09 18.23 15.33
N SER A 38 -11.49 17.30 14.57
CA SER A 38 -11.61 15.87 14.86
C SER A 38 -10.35 15.07 14.48
N ILE A 39 -9.69 14.50 15.50
CA ILE A 39 -8.57 13.57 15.36
C ILE A 39 -8.98 12.32 14.57
N THR A 40 -10.23 11.88 14.69
CA THR A 40 -10.73 10.73 13.94
C THR A 40 -10.80 11.04 12.45
N LEU A 41 -11.29 12.22 12.05
CA LEU A 41 -11.30 12.63 10.64
C LEU A 41 -9.89 12.78 10.09
N PHE A 42 -8.98 13.36 10.88
CA PHE A 42 -7.57 13.45 10.53
C PHE A 42 -6.93 12.06 10.34
N ALA A 43 -7.18 11.11 11.24
CA ALA A 43 -6.65 9.77 11.16
C ALA A 43 -7.19 9.02 9.93
N VAL A 44 -8.49 9.12 9.66
CA VAL A 44 -9.10 8.53 8.46
C VAL A 44 -8.53 9.18 7.20
N GLY A 45 -8.42 10.52 7.16
CA GLY A 45 -7.82 11.25 6.04
C GLY A 45 -6.36 10.86 5.78
N SER A 46 -5.58 10.65 6.85
CA SER A 46 -4.18 10.21 6.77
C SER A 46 -4.03 8.80 6.17
N VAL A 47 -4.96 7.88 6.48
CA VAL A 47 -5.00 6.57 5.81
C VAL A 47 -5.48 6.72 4.36
N LEU A 48 -6.50 7.55 4.14
CA LEU A 48 -7.10 7.75 2.81
C LEU A 48 -6.10 8.36 1.82
N VAL A 49 -5.25 9.28 2.24
CA VAL A 49 -4.22 9.87 1.35
C VAL A 49 -3.17 8.85 0.92
N ILE A 50 -2.81 7.91 1.81
CA ILE A 50 -1.92 6.80 1.46
C ILE A 50 -2.60 5.92 0.39
N VAL A 51 -3.86 5.56 0.60
CA VAL A 51 -4.64 4.78 -0.38
C VAL A 51 -4.72 5.53 -1.72
N ALA A 52 -5.02 6.83 -1.71
CA ALA A 52 -5.04 7.65 -2.92
C ALA A 52 -3.69 7.66 -3.64
N GLY A 53 -2.58 7.81 -2.90
CA GLY A 53 -1.24 7.72 -3.44
C GLY A 53 -0.93 6.36 -4.07
N LEU A 54 -1.30 5.25 -3.42
CA LEU A 54 -1.10 3.90 -3.96
C LEU A 54 -1.90 3.68 -5.24
N VAL A 55 -3.17 4.11 -5.28
CA VAL A 55 -4.01 3.98 -6.47
C VAL A 55 -3.54 4.94 -7.58
N ASN A 56 -2.98 6.10 -7.24
CA ASN A 56 -2.40 7.03 -8.21
C ASN A 56 -1.23 6.41 -9.00
N ASN A 57 -0.49 5.47 -8.40
CA ASN A 57 0.55 4.71 -9.10
C ASN A 57 -0.02 3.79 -10.20
N LEU A 58 -1.33 3.55 -10.22
CA LEU A 58 -2.02 2.78 -11.26
C LEU A 58 -2.52 3.63 -12.44
N LEU A 59 -2.56 4.97 -12.30
CA LEU A 59 -3.02 5.87 -13.36
C LEU A 59 -2.32 5.64 -14.71
N PRO A 60 -0.98 5.49 -14.77
CA PRO A 60 -0.30 5.32 -16.06
C PRO A 60 -0.74 4.06 -16.83
N LEU A 61 -1.31 3.08 -16.12
CA LEU A 61 -1.78 1.80 -16.65
C LEU A 61 -3.28 1.76 -16.93
N ALA A 62 -4.02 2.79 -16.52
CA ALA A 62 -5.44 2.97 -16.82
C ALA A 62 -5.65 3.44 -18.27
N ARG A 63 -5.01 2.76 -19.22
CA ARG A 63 -5.16 3.05 -20.66
C ARG A 63 -6.21 2.12 -21.28
N PRO A 64 -7.04 2.61 -22.21
CA PRO A 64 -7.98 1.78 -22.92
C PRO A 64 -7.26 0.63 -23.63
N GLY A 65 -7.78 -0.60 -23.52
CA GLY A 65 -7.18 -1.79 -24.15
C GLY A 65 -6.11 -2.52 -23.33
N VAL A 66 -5.69 -2.01 -22.17
CA VAL A 66 -4.80 -2.77 -21.27
C VAL A 66 -5.57 -3.91 -20.60
N ARG A 67 -4.98 -5.12 -20.62
CA ARG A 67 -5.52 -6.29 -19.92
C ARG A 67 -5.58 -6.03 -18.41
N VAL A 68 -6.74 -6.30 -17.80
CA VAL A 68 -6.98 -6.14 -16.34
C VAL A 68 -5.93 -6.87 -15.50
N ARG A 69 -5.43 -8.03 -15.97
CA ARG A 69 -4.36 -8.80 -15.32
C ARG A 69 -3.07 -8.00 -15.12
N SER A 70 -2.72 -7.10 -16.04
CA SER A 70 -1.53 -6.23 -15.93
C SER A 70 -1.69 -5.18 -14.83
N VAL A 71 -2.90 -4.62 -14.70
CA VAL A 71 -3.24 -3.66 -13.64
C VAL A 71 -3.15 -4.33 -12.27
N VAL A 72 -3.71 -5.55 -12.13
CA VAL A 72 -3.63 -6.33 -10.88
C VAL A 72 -2.17 -6.65 -10.53
N LYS A 73 -1.36 -7.08 -11.51
CA LYS A 73 0.08 -7.34 -11.30
C LYS A 73 0.80 -6.12 -10.77
N THR A 74 0.55 -4.96 -11.36
CA THR A 74 1.19 -3.71 -10.93
C THR A 74 0.70 -3.27 -9.55
N ALA A 75 -0.59 -3.40 -9.27
CA ALA A 75 -1.15 -3.12 -7.94
C ALA A 75 -0.52 -4.00 -6.86
N MET A 76 -0.29 -5.29 -7.12
CA MET A 76 0.42 -6.18 -6.20
C MET A 76 1.87 -5.75 -5.96
N ILE A 77 2.57 -5.28 -7.00
CA ILE A 77 3.95 -4.77 -6.88
C ILE A 77 3.98 -3.50 -6.00
N ILE A 78 3.08 -2.55 -6.26
CA ILE A 78 2.97 -1.30 -5.48
C ILE A 78 2.65 -1.63 -4.02
N ALA A 79 1.71 -2.55 -3.77
CA ALA A 79 1.36 -2.99 -2.43
C ALA A 79 2.53 -3.69 -1.71
N LEU A 80 3.32 -4.51 -2.42
CA LEU A 80 4.51 -5.16 -1.86
C LEU A 80 5.57 -4.13 -1.48
N ILE A 81 5.88 -3.19 -2.37
CA ILE A 81 6.84 -2.10 -2.10
C ILE A 81 6.37 -1.31 -0.87
N PHE A 82 5.09 -0.95 -0.80
CA PHE A 82 4.53 -0.25 0.36
C PHE A 82 4.73 -1.04 1.66
N CYS A 83 4.45 -2.35 1.67
CA CYS A 83 4.65 -3.18 2.87
C CYS A 83 6.13 -3.23 3.29
N ILE A 84 7.05 -3.37 2.34
CA ILE A 84 8.49 -3.37 2.62
C ILE A 84 8.92 -2.03 3.20
N VAL A 85 8.53 -0.91 2.57
CA VAL A 85 8.84 0.45 3.04
C VAL A 85 8.27 0.68 4.44
N LEU A 86 7.05 0.19 4.72
CA LEU A 86 6.43 0.31 6.03
C LEU A 86 7.20 -0.46 7.12
N LEU A 87 7.64 -1.70 6.82
CA LEU A 87 8.47 -2.47 7.75
C LEU A 87 9.82 -1.79 8.01
N VAL A 88 10.46 -1.26 6.96
CA VAL A 88 11.70 -0.50 7.07
C VAL A 88 11.48 0.77 7.90
N ALA A 89 10.36 1.47 7.72
CA ALA A 89 10.02 2.67 8.50
C ALA A 89 9.80 2.33 9.99
N ILE A 90 9.12 1.23 10.31
CA ILE A 90 8.95 0.75 11.70
C ILE A 90 10.33 0.45 12.31
N TYR A 91 11.19 -0.23 11.57
CA TYR A 91 12.54 -0.54 12.03
C TYR A 91 13.40 0.71 12.23
N ALA A 92 13.34 1.67 11.30
CA ALA A 92 14.03 2.95 11.41
C ALA A 92 13.54 3.77 12.61
N ALA A 93 12.23 3.78 12.87
CA ALA A 93 11.66 4.43 14.05
C ALA A 93 12.15 3.79 15.35
N HIS A 94 12.30 2.46 15.39
CA HIS A 94 12.90 1.76 16.51
C HIS A 94 14.38 2.14 16.70
N LEU A 95 15.19 2.11 15.64
CA LEU A 95 16.60 2.50 15.71
C LEU A 95 16.77 3.96 16.17
N TYR A 96 15.94 4.85 15.66
CA TYR A 96 15.92 6.25 16.11
C TYR A 96 15.65 6.35 17.61
N GLY A 97 14.68 5.57 18.10
CA GLY A 97 14.40 5.46 19.53
C GLY A 97 15.59 4.98 20.35
N VAL A 98 16.32 3.98 19.88
CA VAL A 98 17.49 3.41 20.60
C VAL A 98 18.68 4.36 20.61
N PHE A 99 18.96 5.06 19.50
CA PHE A 99 20.15 5.89 19.38
C PHE A 99 19.99 7.32 19.90
N PHE A 100 18.80 7.91 19.76
CA PHE A 100 18.60 9.34 20.00
C PHE A 100 17.70 9.66 21.19
N LEU A 101 16.90 8.71 21.69
CA LEU A 101 16.08 8.96 22.86
C LEU A 101 16.82 8.56 24.15
N LYS A 102 16.71 9.43 25.16
CA LYS A 102 17.22 9.16 26.49
C LYS A 102 16.51 7.93 27.06
N PRO A 103 17.22 6.97 27.68
CA PRO A 103 16.59 5.80 28.26
C PRO A 103 15.51 6.21 29.27
N PRO A 104 14.35 5.54 29.27
CA PRO A 104 13.24 5.87 30.16
C PRO A 104 13.65 5.75 31.63
N ASP A 105 13.32 6.78 32.41
CA ASP A 105 13.64 6.85 33.85
C ASP A 105 12.73 5.89 34.64
N PRO A 106 13.30 4.86 35.31
CA PRO A 106 12.52 3.85 36.04
C PRO A 106 11.75 4.42 37.23
N ASP A 107 12.11 5.61 37.72
CA ASP A 107 11.45 6.25 38.87
C ASP A 107 10.19 7.03 38.44
N THR A 108 10.01 7.26 37.14
CA THR A 108 8.82 7.93 36.60
C THR A 108 7.75 6.94 36.14
N LEU A 109 6.47 7.30 36.31
CA LEU A 109 5.34 6.50 35.83
C LEU A 109 5.43 6.22 34.32
N MET A 110 5.79 7.22 33.52
CA MET A 110 5.94 7.09 32.06
C MET A 110 7.10 6.16 31.69
N GLY A 111 8.24 6.23 32.39
CA GLY A 111 9.37 5.35 32.12
C GLY A 111 9.07 3.88 32.44
N ARG A 112 8.33 3.60 33.53
CA ARG A 112 7.89 2.23 33.86
C ARG A 112 6.94 1.64 32.83
N VAL A 113 6.04 2.45 32.27
CA VAL A 113 5.14 2.02 31.19
C VAL A 113 5.93 1.72 29.92
N GLN A 114 6.89 2.56 29.57
CA GLN A 114 7.73 2.36 28.39
C GLN A 114 8.66 1.14 28.51
N LEU A 115 9.19 0.86 29.70
CA LEU A 115 9.98 -0.36 29.97
C LEU A 115 9.17 -1.65 29.92
N ARG A 116 7.85 -1.59 30.18
CA ARG A 116 6.92 -2.71 30.04
C ARG A 116 6.32 -2.83 28.64
N ALA A 117 6.54 -1.86 27.76
CA ALA A 117 6.03 -1.92 26.41
C ALA A 117 6.62 -3.13 25.69
N THR A 118 5.76 -3.88 25.00
CA THR A 118 6.21 -5.02 24.20
C THR A 118 7.12 -4.53 23.06
N PRO A 119 8.24 -5.21 22.79
CA PRO A 119 9.09 -4.91 21.65
C PRO A 119 8.31 -4.86 20.33
N TRP A 120 8.74 -4.00 19.41
CA TRP A 120 8.09 -3.77 18.10
C TRP A 120 7.91 -5.04 17.25
N TYR A 121 8.80 -6.03 17.41
CA TYR A 121 8.72 -7.32 16.71
C TYR A 121 7.69 -8.29 17.30
N LEU A 122 7.13 -8.00 18.48
CA LEU A 122 6.03 -8.77 19.08
C LEU A 122 4.66 -8.16 18.78
N HIS A 123 4.60 -6.97 18.18
CA HIS A 123 3.33 -6.35 17.79
C HIS A 123 2.69 -7.11 16.63
N GLY A 124 1.41 -7.49 16.80
CA GLY A 124 0.65 -8.20 15.78
C GLY A 124 0.58 -7.46 14.43
N PHE A 125 0.56 -6.13 14.46
CA PHE A 125 0.58 -5.30 13.24
C PHE A 125 1.85 -5.50 12.40
N THR A 126 3.02 -5.63 13.01
CA THR A 126 4.28 -5.87 12.27
C THR A 126 4.21 -7.23 11.54
N TRP A 127 3.67 -8.24 12.21
CA TRP A 127 3.50 -9.57 11.64
C TRP A 127 2.42 -9.63 10.55
N THR A 128 1.32 -8.88 10.68
CA THR A 128 0.32 -8.82 9.61
C THR A 128 0.90 -8.20 8.34
N VAL A 129 1.66 -7.10 8.46
CA VAL A 129 2.34 -6.48 7.32
C VAL A 129 3.38 -7.43 6.71
N ALA A 130 4.16 -8.12 7.54
CA ALA A 130 5.15 -9.10 7.06
C ALA A 130 4.49 -10.30 6.36
N ALA A 131 3.39 -10.82 6.90
CA ALA A 131 2.64 -11.91 6.30
C ALA A 131 2.04 -11.50 4.94
N VAL A 132 1.44 -10.29 4.86
CA VAL A 132 0.92 -9.74 3.60
C VAL A 132 2.05 -9.60 2.57
N ALA A 133 3.20 -9.07 2.95
CA ALA A 133 4.36 -8.96 2.07
C ALA A 133 4.83 -10.34 1.55
N ALA A 134 4.93 -11.34 2.43
CA ALA A 134 5.34 -12.70 2.06
C ALA A 134 4.34 -13.35 1.09
N VAL A 135 3.03 -13.19 1.34
CA VAL A 135 1.97 -13.69 0.46
C VAL A 135 2.03 -13.01 -0.90
N LEU A 136 2.16 -11.68 -0.95
CA LEU A 136 2.26 -10.92 -2.20
C LEU A 136 3.50 -11.34 -3.01
N ALA A 137 4.66 -11.48 -2.36
CA ALA A 137 5.88 -11.95 -3.00
C ALA A 137 5.73 -13.38 -3.54
N GLY A 138 5.10 -14.28 -2.79
CA GLY A 138 4.78 -15.63 -3.22
C GLY A 138 3.85 -15.65 -4.44
N LEU A 139 2.75 -14.89 -4.41
CA LEU A 139 1.80 -14.77 -5.52
C LEU A 139 2.46 -14.20 -6.78
N LEU A 140 3.28 -13.16 -6.65
CA LEU A 140 4.01 -12.58 -7.78
C LEU A 140 5.02 -13.57 -8.38
N THR A 141 5.74 -14.31 -7.53
CA THR A 141 6.69 -15.34 -7.97
C THR A 141 5.98 -16.48 -8.70
N LEU A 142 4.85 -16.96 -8.18
CA LEU A 142 4.04 -17.99 -8.84
C LEU A 142 3.47 -17.50 -10.19
N GLN A 143 3.06 -16.23 -10.28
CA GLN A 143 2.60 -15.65 -11.54
C GLN A 143 3.71 -15.49 -12.58
N SER A 144 4.94 -15.21 -12.15
CA SER A 144 6.11 -15.14 -13.05
C SER A 144 6.48 -16.51 -13.62
N ARG A 145 6.35 -17.58 -12.83
CA ARG A 145 6.63 -18.97 -13.26
C ARG A 145 5.59 -19.53 -14.23
N ARG A 146 4.37 -18.99 -14.22
CA ARG A 146 3.27 -19.36 -15.14
C ARG A 146 3.31 -18.60 -16.46
N ALA A 147 4.38 -17.89 -16.77
CA ALA A 147 4.66 -17.40 -18.11
C ALA A 147 5.79 -18.25 -18.72
N PRO A 148 5.50 -19.47 -19.23
CA PRO A 148 6.45 -20.17 -20.07
C PRO A 148 6.56 -19.46 -21.42
N GLU A 149 7.75 -19.55 -21.98
CA GLU A 149 8.25 -19.06 -23.26
C GLU A 149 7.26 -19.27 -24.43
N GLU A 150 6.61 -18.20 -24.89
CA GLU A 150 6.11 -18.10 -26.27
C GLU A 150 7.08 -17.20 -27.04
N GLY A 151 8.16 -17.77 -27.57
CA GLY A 151 9.09 -17.02 -28.40
C GLY A 151 10.51 -17.56 -28.46
N ASN A 152 10.70 -18.83 -28.80
CA ASN A 152 11.93 -19.27 -29.46
C ASN A 152 11.64 -20.48 -30.35
N GLY A 153 11.20 -20.18 -31.57
CA GLY A 153 10.89 -21.13 -32.62
C GLY A 153 11.01 -20.44 -33.96
N GLU A 154 12.23 -19.96 -34.26
CA GLU A 154 12.73 -19.74 -35.62
C GLU A 154 13.93 -20.65 -35.83
#